data_AF-A0A519EV68-F1
#
_entry.id   AF-A0A519EV68-F1
#
_cell.length_a   1.000
_cell.length_b   1.000
_cell.length_c   1.000
_cell.angle_alpha   90.00
_cell.angle_beta   90.00
_cell.angle_gamma   90.00
#
_symmetry.space_group_name_H-M   'P 1'
#
loop_
_entity.id
_entity.type
_entity.pdbx_description
1 polymer ?
#
loop_
_entity_poly.entity_id
_entity_poly.type
_entity_poly.pdbx_seq_one_letter_code
_entity_poly.pdbx_strand_id
1 'polypeptide(L)' 'QPERLSEIRNERRPNSRYASLENCRHEVSEAEAMMRRAGIRWLSTTTKSIEEIATTILQELQPQRLTY' A
#
# COMPACT_ATOMS: atom_id res chain seq x y z
N GLN A 1 -0.79 -5.16 -2.78
CA GLN A 1 -0.90 -6.54 -3.30
C GLN A 1 0.50 -7.06 -3.60
N PRO A 2 0.85 -8.26 -3.13
CA PRO A 2 2.17 -8.87 -3.33
C PRO A 2 2.59 -9.07 -4.79
N GLU A 3 1.64 -9.38 -5.67
CA GLU A 3 1.85 -9.67 -7.09
C GLU A 3 2.36 -8.43 -7.81
N ARG A 4 1.62 -7.31 -7.67
CA ARG A 4 2.02 -6.03 -8.27
C ARG A 4 3.37 -5.53 -7.74
N LEU A 5 3.64 -5.75 -6.45
CA LEU A 5 4.93 -5.41 -5.85
C LEU A 5 6.07 -6.25 -6.45
N SER A 6 5.83 -7.55 -6.64
CA SER A 6 6.77 -8.47 -7.28
C SER A 6 7.08 -8.04 -8.71
N GLU A 7 6.09 -7.67 -9.52
CA GLU A 7 6.27 -7.16 -10.89
C GLU A 7 7.18 -5.92 -10.91
N ILE A 8 6.84 -4.89 -10.13
CA ILE A 8 7.61 -3.63 -10.06
C ILE A 8 9.05 -3.90 -9.61
N ARG A 9 9.24 -4.81 -8.65
CA ARG A 9 10.57 -5.17 -8.17
C ARG A 9 11.35 -5.99 -9.19
N ASN A 10 10.68 -6.82 -10.00
CA ASN A 10 11.33 -7.55 -11.09
C ASN A 10 11.83 -6.58 -12.18
N GLU A 11 11.08 -5.52 -12.50
CA GLU A 11 11.55 -4.47 -13.42
C GLU A 11 12.79 -3.74 -12.88
N ARG A 12 12.84 -3.49 -11.57
CA ARG A 12 13.97 -2.79 -10.92
C ARG A 12 15.19 -3.68 -10.69
N ARG A 13 14.99 -4.93 -10.31
CA ARG A 13 16.05 -5.91 -9.98
C ARG A 13 15.56 -7.35 -10.20
N PRO A 14 15.60 -7.85 -11.44
CA PRO A 14 15.10 -9.18 -11.78
C PRO A 14 15.94 -10.29 -11.12
N ASN A 15 15.36 -11.50 -11.00
CA ASN A 15 16.01 -12.71 -10.47
C ASN A 15 16.59 -12.55 -9.05
N SER A 16 16.02 -11.66 -8.25
CA SER A 16 16.48 -11.41 -6.88
C SER A 16 15.44 -11.86 -5.85
N ARG A 17 15.90 -12.26 -4.66
CA ARG A 17 15.00 -12.57 -3.53
C ARG A 17 14.04 -11.40 -3.22
N TYR A 18 14.54 -10.18 -3.36
CA TYR A 18 13.76 -8.94 -3.22
C TYR A 18 12.53 -8.89 -4.14
N ALA A 19 12.68 -9.35 -5.39
CA ALA A 19 11.62 -9.41 -6.39
C ALA A 19 10.84 -10.73 -6.41
N SER A 20 11.14 -11.67 -5.51
CA SER A 20 10.41 -12.93 -5.43
C SER A 20 9.01 -12.72 -4.85
N LEU A 21 8.02 -13.41 -5.43
CA LEU A 21 6.64 -13.31 -5.01
C LEU A 21 6.41 -13.82 -3.58
N GLU A 22 7.16 -14.86 -3.17
CA GLU A 22 7.17 -15.36 -1.81
C GLU A 22 7.60 -14.28 -0.81
N ASN A 23 8.74 -13.62 -1.06
CA ASN A 23 9.21 -12.53 -0.22
C ASN A 23 8.21 -11.36 -0.16
N CYS A 24 7.62 -10.99 -1.29
CA CYS A 24 6.60 -9.93 -1.32
C CYS A 24 5.34 -10.30 -0.54
N ARG A 25 4.90 -11.58 -0.58
CA ARG A 25 3.76 -12.06 0.22
C ARG A 25 4.05 -12.00 1.71
N HIS A 26 5.22 -12.45 2.14
CA HIS A 26 5.63 -12.39 3.53
C HIS A 26 5.70 -10.94 4.03
N GLU A 27 6.36 -10.05 3.30
CA GLU A 27 6.47 -8.63 3.68
C GLU A 27 5.09 -7.94 3.82
N VAL A 28 4.19 -8.17 2.86
CA VAL A 28 2.84 -7.59 2.90
C VAL A 28 2.04 -8.14 4.07
N SER A 29 2.07 -9.46 4.30
CA SER A 29 1.37 -10.11 5.41
C SER A 29 1.88 -9.61 6.77
N GLU A 30 3.20 -9.49 6.94
CA GLU A 30 3.80 -8.99 8.18
C GLU A 30 3.43 -7.52 8.42
N ALA A 31 3.45 -6.68 7.37
CA ALA A 31 3.04 -5.29 7.47
C ALA A 31 1.55 -5.16 7.86
N GLU A 32 0.66 -5.93 7.22
CA GLU A 32 -0.78 -5.93 7.54
C GLU A 32 -1.05 -6.44 8.97
N ALA A 33 -0.35 -7.49 9.40
CA ALA A 33 -0.44 -8.00 10.77
C ALA A 33 0.05 -6.97 11.79
N MET A 34 1.15 -6.27 11.50
CA MET A 34 1.70 -5.21 12.32
C MET A 34 0.71 -4.05 12.48
N MET A 35 0.16 -3.55 11.37
CA MET A 35 -0.80 -2.44 11.39
C MET A 35 -2.08 -2.82 12.14
N ARG A 36 -2.58 -4.05 11.94
CA ARG A 36 -3.75 -4.59 12.66
C ARG A 36 -3.49 -4.67 14.16
N ARG A 37 -2.33 -5.19 14.56
CA ARG A 37 -1.94 -5.32 15.97
C ARG A 37 -1.78 -3.95 16.64
N ALA A 38 -1.27 -2.97 15.91
CA ALA A 38 -1.09 -1.62 16.41
C ALA A 38 -2.40 -0.79 16.41
N GLY A 39 -3.49 -1.30 15.86
CA GLY A 39 -4.75 -0.57 15.72
C GLY A 39 -4.64 0.66 14.82
N ILE A 40 -3.63 0.71 13.96
CA ILE A 40 -3.41 1.81 13.01
C ILE A 40 -4.38 1.58 11.85
N ARG A 41 -5.03 2.63 11.35
CA ARG A 41 -5.83 2.53 10.11
C ARG A 41 -4.89 2.64 8.91
N TRP A 42 -5.04 1.77 7.92
CA TRP A 42 -4.25 1.80 6.68
C TRP A 42 -5.15 1.70 5.45
N LEU A 43 -4.62 2.20 4.33
CA LEU A 43 -5.27 2.16 3.04
C LEU A 43 -4.36 1.44 2.04
N SER A 44 -4.91 0.46 1.32
CA SER A 44 -4.22 -0.13 0.18
C SER A 44 -4.33 0.77 -1.05
N THR A 45 -3.18 1.18 -1.58
CA THR A 45 -3.04 2.06 -2.75
C THR A 45 -2.74 1.31 -4.05
N THR A 46 -2.66 -0.03 -4.03
CA THR A 46 -2.17 -0.81 -5.17
C THR A 46 -3.02 -0.68 -6.44
N THR A 47 -4.30 -0.41 -6.31
CA THR A 47 -5.26 -0.31 -7.43
C THR A 47 -5.93 1.07 -7.50
N LYS A 48 -5.43 2.04 -6.74
CA LYS A 48 -6.03 3.38 -6.67
C LYS A 48 -5.17 4.37 -7.45
N SER A 49 -5.83 5.27 -8.17
CA SER A 49 -5.20 6.44 -8.77
C SER A 49 -4.73 7.43 -7.70
N ILE A 50 -3.89 8.39 -8.09
CA ILE A 50 -3.43 9.45 -7.18
C ILE A 50 -4.62 10.29 -6.70
N GLU A 51 -5.57 10.58 -7.59
CA GLU A 51 -6.81 11.32 -7.30
C GLU A 51 -7.71 10.57 -6.32
N GLU A 52 -7.84 9.25 -6.49
CA GLU A 52 -8.62 8.40 -5.57
C GLU A 52 -7.98 8.33 -4.19
N ILE A 53 -6.65 8.22 -4.11
CA ILE A 53 -5.90 8.25 -2.85
C ILE A 53 -6.07 9.61 -2.17
N ALA A 54 -5.92 10.70 -2.92
CA ALA A 54 -6.09 12.06 -2.40
C ALA A 54 -7.51 12.28 -1.85
N THR A 55 -8.53 11.85 -2.61
CA THR A 55 -9.93 11.95 -2.18
C THR A 55 -10.19 11.13 -0.92
N THR A 56 -9.65 9.91 -0.84
CA THR A 56 -9.81 9.04 0.34
C THR A 56 -9.15 9.68 1.57
N ILE A 57 -7.94 10.24 1.42
CA ILE A 57 -7.24 10.94 2.51
C ILE A 57 -8.05 12.16 2.97
N LEU A 58 -8.55 12.97 2.03
CA LEU A 58 -9.36 14.15 2.35
C LEU A 58 -10.65 13.77 3.08
N GLN A 59 -11.34 12.70 2.65
CA GLN A 59 -12.55 12.21 3.32
C GLN A 59 -12.27 11.71 4.74
N GLU A 60 -11.22 10.91 4.92
CA GLU A 60 -10.83 10.34 6.21
C GLU A 60 -10.37 11.38 7.24
N LEU A 61 -9.78 12.49 6.77
CA LEU A 61 -9.31 13.57 7.64
C LEU A 61 -10.39 14.59 8.01
N GLN A 62 -11.63 14.45 7.53
CA GLN A 62 -12.74 15.41 7.68
C GLN A 62 -12.30 16.88 7.48
N PRO A 63 -12.40 17.46 6.28
CA PRO A 63 -12.17 18.87 6.11
C PRO A 63 -13.41 19.61 6.61
N GLN A 64 -13.53 19.81 7.93
CA GLN A 64 -14.56 20.70 8.49
C GLN A 64 -14.39 22.16 8.05
N ARG A 65 -13.37 22.51 7.25
CA ARG A 65 -13.07 23.90 6.87
C ARG A 65 -12.36 24.07 5.53
N LEU A 66 -12.78 23.39 4.46
CA LEU A 66 -12.47 23.90 3.12
C LEU A 66 -13.59 24.85 2.70
N THR A 67 -13.64 25.99 3.37
CA THR A 67 -14.34 27.18 2.87
C THR A 67 -13.48 27.70 1.72
N TYR A 68 -13.96 27.52 0.49
CA TYR A 68 -13.36 28.10 -0.71
C TYR A 68 -13.84 29.55 -0.88
#